data_AF-A0A2V0NSN2-F1
#
_entry.id   AF-A0A2V0NSN2-F1
#
_cell.length_a   1.000
_cell.length_b   1.000
_cell.length_c   1.000
_cell.angle_alpha   90.00
_cell.angle_beta   90.00
_cell.angle_gamma   90.00
#
_symmetry.space_group_name_H-M   'P 1'
#
loop_
_entity.id
_entity.type
_entity.pdbx_description
1 polymer ?
#
loop_
_entity_poly.entity_id
_entity_poly.type
_entity_poly.pdbx_seq_one_letter_code
_entity_poly.pdbx_strand_id
1 'polypeptide(L)'
;MAGYGAYGAYGAYGHPAVQQLPQRPQALPIEALGLTIGSRIEVRWDIVPDEDEGDPYTKWWGARIMRMAAPPPGTMGPCYIIAYDPEEGFAAEERTIRIVGLHDLVDLEDGDALHWRREGERWEPPMDEVAR
;
A
#
# COMPACT_ATOMS: atom_id res chain seq x y z
N MET A 1 -36.91 -21.26 -60.61
CA MET A 1 -37.26 -21.48 -59.19
C MET A 1 -35.97 -21.77 -58.43
N ALA A 2 -35.73 -21.01 -57.35
CA ALA A 2 -34.75 -21.16 -56.25
C ALA A 2 -33.30 -21.54 -56.61
N GLY A 3 -32.26 -20.73 -56.30
CA GLY A 3 -31.77 -20.41 -54.95
C GLY A 3 -30.97 -21.61 -54.44
N TYR A 4 -29.64 -21.56 -54.25
CA TYR A 4 -28.85 -21.16 -53.07
C TYR A 4 -27.38 -21.15 -53.55
N GLY A 5 -26.47 -20.24 -53.22
CA GLY A 5 -26.23 -19.52 -51.98
C GLY A 5 -24.74 -19.74 -51.66
N ALA A 6 -23.91 -18.76 -51.95
CA ALA A 6 -22.48 -18.79 -51.65
C ALA A 6 -22.28 -18.52 -50.15
N TYR A 7 -21.61 -19.44 -49.46
CA TYR A 7 -21.10 -19.28 -48.09
C TYR A 7 -19.59 -19.56 -48.20
N GLY A 8 -18.66 -18.76 -47.73
CA GLY A 8 -18.67 -17.66 -46.76
C GLY A 8 -17.24 -17.66 -46.22
N ALA A 9 -16.53 -16.56 -46.37
CA ALA A 9 -15.12 -16.43 -46.01
C ALA A 9 -14.92 -16.66 -44.50
N TYR A 10 -14.02 -17.57 -44.14
CA TYR A 10 -13.60 -17.78 -42.76
C TYR A 10 -12.65 -16.64 -42.35
N GLY A 11 -13.24 -15.58 -41.80
CA GLY A 11 -12.51 -14.65 -40.94
C GLY A 11 -12.56 -15.13 -39.50
N ALA A 12 -11.41 -15.19 -38.85
CA ALA A 12 -11.22 -14.86 -37.44
C ALA A 12 -9.75 -15.10 -37.07
N TYR A 13 -8.94 -14.04 -37.20
CA TYR A 13 -7.66 -13.99 -36.49
C TYR A 13 -7.98 -13.97 -34.99
N GLY A 14 -7.76 -15.09 -34.31
CA GLY A 14 -7.78 -15.14 -32.86
C GLY A 14 -6.64 -14.30 -32.33
N HIS A 15 -6.94 -13.11 -31.81
CA HIS A 15 -6.00 -12.40 -30.94
C HIS A 15 -5.74 -13.29 -29.71
N PRO A 16 -4.48 -13.65 -29.39
CA PRO A 16 -4.21 -14.26 -28.10
C PRO A 16 -4.57 -13.25 -27.02
N ALA A 17 -5.36 -13.69 -26.03
CA ALA A 17 -5.64 -12.94 -24.83
C ALA A 17 -4.30 -12.54 -24.20
N VAL A 18 -3.98 -11.25 -24.23
CA VAL A 18 -2.87 -10.70 -23.47
C VAL A 18 -3.23 -10.92 -22.01
N GLN A 19 -2.64 -11.93 -21.38
CA GLN A 19 -2.69 -12.09 -19.94
C GLN A 19 -2.07 -10.82 -19.35
N GLN A 20 -2.92 -9.92 -18.85
CA GLN A 20 -2.47 -8.77 -18.07
C GLN A 20 -1.77 -9.33 -16.84
N LEU A 21 -0.43 -9.24 -16.85
CA LEU A 21 0.36 -9.49 -15.65
C LEU A 21 -0.19 -8.59 -14.53
N PRO A 22 -0.27 -9.09 -13.28
CA PRO A 22 -0.70 -8.27 -12.16
C PRO A 22 0.19 -7.03 -12.10
N GLN A 23 -0.42 -5.85 -12.33
CA GLN A 23 0.32 -4.60 -12.24
C GLN A 23 0.78 -4.47 -10.80
N ARG A 24 2.09 -4.48 -10.57
CA ARG A 24 2.64 -4.19 -9.25
C ARG A 24 2.11 -2.80 -8.83
N PRO A 25 1.55 -2.65 -7.62
CA PRO A 25 1.08 -1.35 -7.16
C PRO A 25 2.22 -0.34 -7.30
N GLN A 26 1.98 0.70 -8.09
CA GLN A 26 2.98 1.71 -8.39
C GLN A 26 3.14 2.60 -7.15
N ALA A 27 4.38 2.84 -6.76
CA ALA A 27 4.68 3.76 -5.67
C ALA A 27 4.16 5.18 -6.00
N LEU A 28 3.49 5.79 -5.04
CA LEU A 28 2.94 7.14 -5.16
C LEU A 28 3.88 8.14 -4.48
N PRO A 29 4.23 9.26 -5.15
CA PRO A 29 4.98 10.34 -4.52
C PRO A 29 4.11 11.06 -3.47
N ILE A 30 4.71 11.47 -2.35
CA ILE A 30 4.01 12.16 -1.24
C ILE A 30 3.31 13.44 -1.70
N GLU A 31 3.86 14.12 -2.70
CA GLU A 31 3.31 15.36 -3.25
C GLU A 31 1.95 15.15 -3.93
N ALA A 32 1.73 13.98 -4.54
CA ALA A 32 0.44 13.62 -5.13
C ALA A 32 -0.67 13.44 -4.08
N LEU A 33 -0.27 13.25 -2.82
CA LEU A 33 -1.13 13.08 -1.67
C LEU A 33 -1.22 14.38 -0.85
N GLY A 34 -0.70 15.51 -1.36
CA GLY A 34 -0.67 16.77 -0.65
C GLY A 34 0.20 16.74 0.62
N LEU A 35 1.15 15.81 0.69
CA LEU A 35 2.12 15.70 1.76
C LEU A 35 3.48 16.27 1.33
N THR A 36 4.28 16.63 2.32
CA THR A 36 5.67 17.09 2.14
C THR A 36 6.57 16.43 3.18
N ILE A 37 7.88 16.51 2.98
CA ILE A 37 8.82 16.30 4.07
C ILE A 37 8.45 17.22 5.25
N GLY A 38 8.44 16.66 6.46
CA GLY A 38 7.96 17.27 7.69
C GLY A 38 6.47 17.04 7.99
N SER A 39 5.68 16.53 7.03
CA SER A 39 4.27 16.22 7.25
C SER A 39 4.07 15.12 8.29
N ARG A 40 2.93 15.20 8.98
CA ARG A 40 2.51 14.26 10.01
C ARG A 40 1.50 13.27 9.45
N ILE A 41 1.72 12.00 9.75
CA ILE A 41 0.83 10.89 9.40
C ILE A 41 0.60 10.03 10.64
N GLU A 42 -0.43 9.21 10.61
CA GLU A 42 -0.62 8.11 11.55
C GLU A 42 -0.57 6.81 10.75
N VAL A 43 0.14 5.81 11.26
CA VAL A 43 0.22 4.47 10.66
C VAL A 43 -0.52 3.49 11.55
N ARG A 44 -1.36 2.66 10.94
CA ARG A 44 -2.15 1.64 11.64
C ARG A 44 -1.29 0.42 11.87
N TRP A 45 -1.12 0.07 13.14
CA TRP A 45 -0.48 -1.16 13.59
C TRP A 45 -1.53 -2.09 14.20
N ASP A 46 -1.50 -3.36 13.79
CA ASP A 46 -2.22 -4.44 14.43
C ASP A 46 -1.26 -5.13 15.41
N ILE A 47 -1.48 -4.90 16.71
CA ILE A 47 -0.61 -5.38 17.78
C ILE A 47 -1.24 -6.66 18.34
N VAL A 48 -0.45 -7.72 18.34
CA VAL A 48 -0.79 -9.01 18.96
C VAL A 48 0.10 -9.15 20.20
N PRO A 49 -0.43 -8.90 21.41
CA PRO A 49 0.31 -9.13 22.65
C PRO A 49 0.67 -10.62 22.81
N ASP A 50 1.64 -10.91 23.68
CA ASP A 50 1.90 -12.27 24.12
C ASP A 50 0.66 -12.88 24.82
N GLU A 51 0.54 -14.22 24.85
CA GLU A 51 -0.68 -14.95 25.26
C GLU A 51 -1.24 -14.55 26.64
N ASP A 52 -0.41 -14.00 27.53
CA ASP A 52 -0.77 -13.59 28.90
C ASP A 52 -0.96 -12.06 29.08
N GLU A 53 -0.75 -11.25 28.03
CA GLU A 53 -0.69 -9.77 28.14
C GLU A 53 -1.94 -9.02 27.66
N GLY A 54 -2.86 -9.69 26.96
CA GLY A 54 -4.16 -9.13 26.59
C GLY A 54 -4.67 -9.55 25.21
N ASP A 55 -5.80 -8.97 24.82
CA ASP A 55 -6.40 -9.21 23.51
C ASP A 55 -5.67 -8.40 22.41
N PRO A 56 -5.59 -8.91 21.16
CA PRO A 56 -5.09 -8.15 20.02
C PRO A 56 -5.83 -6.84 19.85
N TYR A 57 -5.11 -5.77 19.54
CA TYR A 57 -5.68 -4.45 19.37
C TYR A 57 -5.01 -3.70 18.23
N THR A 58 -5.74 -2.75 17.65
CA THR A 58 -5.22 -1.85 16.62
C THR A 58 -4.87 -0.51 17.24
N LYS A 59 -3.72 0.07 16.86
CA LYS A 59 -3.33 1.42 17.23
C LYS A 59 -2.95 2.24 16.00
N TRP A 60 -3.37 3.49 15.97
CA TRP A 60 -2.91 4.49 15.01
C TRP A 60 -1.75 5.26 15.65
N TRP A 61 -0.52 5.00 15.18
CA TRP A 61 0.69 5.57 15.76
C TRP A 61 1.18 6.76 14.93
N GLY A 62 1.35 7.91 15.58
CA GLY A 62 1.87 9.13 14.96
C GLY A 62 3.31 8.98 14.45
N ALA A 63 3.55 9.51 13.26
CA ALA A 63 4.87 9.57 12.64
C ALA A 63 5.07 10.86 11.84
N ARG A 64 6.33 11.21 11.59
CA ARG A 64 6.71 12.34 10.72
C ARG A 64 7.51 11.85 9.52
N ILE A 65 7.19 12.34 8.33
CA ILE A 65 7.98 12.08 7.12
C ILE A 65 9.26 12.90 7.19
N MET A 66 10.42 12.24 7.31
CA MET A 66 11.69 12.91 7.62
C MET A 66 12.48 13.29 6.38
N ARG A 67 12.61 12.37 5.42
CA ARG A 67 13.41 12.55 4.19
C ARG A 67 13.07 11.48 3.16
N MET A 68 13.47 11.71 1.91
CA MET A 68 13.50 10.65 0.91
C MET A 68 14.61 9.64 1.24
N ALA A 69 14.32 8.36 1.03
CA ALA A 69 15.27 7.26 1.12
C ALA A 69 15.77 6.87 -0.28
N ALA A 70 16.97 6.29 -0.35
CA ALA A 70 17.36 5.55 -1.55
C ALA A 70 16.52 4.28 -1.64
N PRO A 71 15.90 3.98 -2.81
CA PRO A 71 15.09 2.78 -2.95
C PRO A 71 15.97 1.52 -2.77
N PRO A 72 15.55 0.53 -1.98
CA PRO A 72 16.24 -0.75 -1.89
C PRO A 72 16.37 -1.44 -3.25
N PRO A 73 17.40 -2.28 -3.49
CA PRO A 73 17.55 -3.01 -4.74
C PRO A 73 16.29 -3.79 -5.12
N GLY A 74 15.85 -3.66 -6.37
CA GLY A 74 14.64 -4.34 -6.86
C GLY A 74 13.32 -3.65 -6.51
N THR A 75 13.34 -2.55 -5.76
CA THR A 75 12.18 -1.67 -5.59
C THR A 75 12.18 -0.57 -6.66
N MET A 76 10.99 -0.18 -7.11
CA MET A 76 10.81 0.95 -8.02
C MET A 76 9.95 2.02 -7.36
N GLY A 77 10.31 3.28 -7.63
CA GLY A 77 9.58 4.45 -7.16
C GLY A 77 10.12 5.06 -5.87
N PRO A 78 9.49 6.16 -5.39
CA PRO A 78 9.97 6.90 -4.23
C PRO A 78 9.80 6.11 -2.93
N CYS A 79 10.82 6.22 -2.07
CA CYS A 79 10.82 5.67 -0.72
C CYS A 79 11.10 6.81 0.26
N TYR A 80 10.60 6.70 1.47
CA TYR A 80 10.68 7.76 2.48
C TYR A 80 11.06 7.17 3.83
N ILE A 81 11.82 7.93 4.62
CA ILE A 81 12.07 7.60 6.02
C ILE A 81 11.04 8.35 6.85
N ILE A 82 10.28 7.62 7.66
CA ILE A 82 9.40 8.17 8.68
C ILE A 82 10.03 7.97 10.06
N ALA A 83 9.74 8.86 10.99
CA ALA A 83 10.10 8.71 12.40
C ALA A 83 8.81 8.64 13.23
N TYR A 84 8.62 7.54 13.95
CA TYR A 84 7.51 7.37 14.88
C TYR A 84 7.69 8.23 16.14
N ASP A 85 6.58 8.67 16.70
CA ASP A 85 6.59 9.33 18.01
C ASP A 85 6.94 8.32 19.11
N PRO A 86 7.76 8.71 20.10
CA PRO A 86 8.02 7.86 21.25
C PRO A 86 6.73 7.69 22.06
N GLU A 87 6.35 6.45 22.34
CA GLU A 87 5.10 6.17 23.05
C GLU A 87 5.19 4.85 23.84
N GLU A 88 4.54 4.81 25.01
CA GLU A 88 4.40 3.60 25.85
C GLU A 88 5.69 2.80 26.08
N GLY A 89 6.82 3.48 26.25
CA GLY A 89 8.12 2.83 26.50
C GLY A 89 8.88 2.42 25.24
N PHE A 90 8.31 2.61 24.06
CA PHE A 90 9.02 2.50 22.80
C PHE A 90 9.74 3.81 22.47
N ALA A 91 11.02 3.69 22.11
CA ALA A 91 11.79 4.83 21.64
C ALA A 91 11.30 5.28 20.26
N ALA A 92 11.58 6.53 19.91
CA ALA A 92 11.39 6.99 18.53
C ALA A 92 12.18 6.07 17.59
N GLU A 93 11.49 5.47 16.63
CA GLU A 93 12.06 4.56 15.65
C GLU A 93 11.91 5.16 14.25
N GLU A 94 12.98 5.09 13.44
CA GLU A 94 12.91 5.45 12.03
C GLU A 94 12.59 4.18 11.23
N ARG A 95 11.60 4.26 10.31
CA ARG A 95 11.29 3.19 9.36
C ARG A 95 11.38 3.68 7.93
N THR A 96 11.83 2.84 7.02
CA THR A 96 11.77 3.10 5.58
C THR A 96 10.46 2.59 4.99
N ILE A 97 9.63 3.48 4.46
CA ILE A 97 8.32 3.15 3.90
C ILE A 97 8.20 3.54 2.44
N ARG A 98 7.23 2.91 1.77
CA ARG A 98 6.80 3.26 0.41
C ARG A 98 5.29 3.39 0.38
N ILE A 99 4.79 4.53 -0.05
CA ILE A 99 3.35 4.74 -0.22
C ILE A 99 2.93 4.14 -1.56
N VAL A 100 1.90 3.30 -1.53
CA VAL A 100 1.41 2.54 -2.69
C VAL A 100 -0.06 2.85 -3.03
N GLY A 101 -0.76 3.56 -2.14
CA GLY A 101 -2.15 3.96 -2.30
C GLY A 101 -2.49 5.20 -1.47
N LEU A 102 -3.74 5.64 -1.55
CA LEU A 102 -4.23 6.82 -0.81
C LEU A 102 -4.14 6.64 0.70
N HIS A 103 -4.34 5.41 1.19
CA HIS A 103 -4.25 5.05 2.61
C HIS A 103 -3.41 3.78 2.82
N ASP A 104 -2.59 3.42 1.83
CA ASP A 104 -1.82 2.18 1.82
C ASP A 104 -0.34 2.47 1.67
N LEU A 105 0.46 1.88 2.54
CA LEU A 105 1.92 1.91 2.47
C LEU A 105 2.50 0.51 2.69
N VAL A 106 3.78 0.37 2.37
CA VAL A 106 4.56 -0.82 2.68
C VAL A 106 5.73 -0.40 3.54
N ASP A 107 5.92 -1.05 4.68
CA ASP A 107 7.16 -0.99 5.44
C ASP A 107 8.22 -1.83 4.70
N LEU A 108 9.34 -1.22 4.33
CA LEU A 108 10.38 -1.89 3.55
C LEU A 108 11.39 -2.65 4.42
N GLU A 109 11.34 -2.51 5.73
CA GLU A 109 12.19 -3.25 6.66
C GLU A 109 11.61 -4.63 6.93
N ASP A 110 10.31 -4.70 7.24
CA ASP A 110 9.62 -5.95 7.53
C ASP A 110 8.83 -6.50 6.32
N GLY A 111 8.57 -5.65 5.32
CA GLY A 111 7.80 -6.01 4.13
C GLY A 111 6.29 -5.93 4.31
N ASP A 112 5.82 -5.41 5.44
CA ASP A 112 4.42 -5.39 5.83
C ASP A 112 3.62 -4.34 5.05
N ALA A 113 2.44 -4.74 4.60
CA ALA A 113 1.45 -3.80 4.07
C ALA A 113 0.67 -3.19 5.24
N LEU A 114 0.76 -1.87 5.37
CA LEU A 114 0.12 -1.13 6.45
C LEU A 114 -0.80 -0.05 5.88
N HIS A 115 -1.69 0.42 6.73
CA HIS A 115 -2.54 1.56 6.39
C HIS A 115 -2.04 2.84 7.03
N TRP A 116 -2.26 3.97 6.36
CA TRP A 116 -1.89 5.28 6.88
C TRP A 116 -2.99 6.31 6.64
N ARG A 117 -2.97 7.36 7.45
CA ARG A 117 -3.82 8.54 7.30
C ARG A 117 -3.08 9.79 7.71
N ARG A 118 -3.58 10.97 7.34
CA ARG A 118 -3.02 12.22 7.90
C ARG A 118 -3.31 12.28 9.39
N GLU A 119 -2.42 12.90 10.17
CA GLU A 119 -2.67 13.08 11.60
C GLU A 119 -4.00 13.82 11.84
N GLY A 120 -4.86 13.25 12.69
CA GLY A 120 -6.20 13.77 12.98
C GLY A 120 -7.26 13.50 11.90
N GLU A 121 -6.93 12.83 10.80
CA GLU A 121 -7.90 12.38 9.80
C GLU A 121 -8.76 11.24 10.36
N ARG A 122 -10.07 11.29 10.11
CA ARG A 122 -11.02 10.25 10.54
C ARG A 122 -11.25 9.22 9.44
N TRP A 123 -10.18 8.62 8.96
CA TRP A 123 -10.25 7.49 8.04
C TRP A 123 -9.99 6.19 8.80
N GLU A 124 -10.76 5.16 8.46
CA GLU A 124 -10.57 3.78 8.93
C GLU A 124 -10.61 2.86 7.70
N PRO A 125 -9.81 1.78 7.66
CA PRO A 125 -9.90 0.81 6.58
C PRO A 125 -11.30 0.18 6.55
N PRO A 126 -11.83 -0.15 5.35
CA PRO A 126 -13.08 -0.90 5.27
C PRO A 126 -12.94 -2.20 6.06
N MET A 127 -13.99 -2.57 6.81
CA MET A 127 -14.07 -3.87 7.50
C MET A 127 -14.24 -4.99 6.45
N ASP A 128 -13.22 -5.25 5.64
CA ASP A 128 -13.20 -6.38 4.73
C ASP A 128 -11.93 -7.21 4.99
N GLU A 129 -12.22 -8.37 5.59
CA GLU A 129 -11.46 -9.62 5.68
C GLU A 129 -9.97 -9.51 6.03
N VAL A 130 -9.69 -9.66 7.32
CA VAL A 130 -8.52 -10.42 7.80
C VAL A 130 -8.41 -11.65 6.90
N ALA A 131 -7.49 -11.62 5.94
CA ALA A 131 -7.20 -12.77 5.11
C ALA A 131 -6.74 -13.87 6.06
N ARG A 132 -7.62 -14.85 6.26
CA ARG A 132 -7.33 -16.11 6.95
C ARG A 132 -6.13 -16.82 6.32
#